data_AF-A0A8T1TM18-F1
#
_entry.id   AF-A0A8T1TM18-F1
#
_cell.length_a   1.000
_cell.length_b   1.000
_cell.length_c   1.000
_cell.angle_alpha   90.00
_cell.angle_beta   90.00
_cell.angle_gamma   90.00
#
_symmetry.space_group_name_H-M   'P 1'
#
loop_
_entity.id
_entity.type
_entity.pdbx_description
1 polymer ?
#
loop_
_entity_poly.entity_id
_entity_poly.type
_entity_poly.pdbx_seq_one_letter_code
_entity_poly.pdbx_strand_id
1 'polypeptide(L)'
;LCQVHKTRTNRSSAHITVAPDVTVTPATYIVLAFDGGARSSPQQRAHACCVWSNAGSLLWWAARAVYNSGTNNEMEVHGLLNGLQRLRRQYRNTSTLRSL
;
A
#
# COMPACT_ATOMS: atom_id res chain seq x y z
N LEU A 1 11.47 -0.18 3.52
CA LEU A 1 10.85 -1.11 4.50
C LEU A 1 9.96 -0.35 5.46
N CYS A 2 8.63 -0.55 5.35
CA CYS A 2 7.55 0.25 5.96
C CYS A 2 7.93 0.88 7.31
N GLN A 3 8.54 2.07 7.28
CA GLN A 3 8.61 2.91 8.45
C GLN A 3 7.27 3.61 8.58
N VAL A 4 6.57 3.35 9.67
CA VAL A 4 5.45 4.18 10.10
C VAL A 4 6.06 5.50 10.60
N HIS A 5 6.44 6.38 9.67
CA HIS A 5 6.57 7.78 10.01
C HIS A 5 5.15 8.30 10.20
N LYS A 6 4.77 8.51 11.46
CA LYS A 6 3.61 9.32 11.81
C LYS A 6 3.93 10.75 11.38
N THR A 7 3.82 11.03 10.07
CA THR A 7 3.96 12.38 9.55
C THR A 7 2.81 13.17 10.15
N ARG A 8 3.14 13.98 11.15
CA ARG A 8 2.27 15.02 11.66
C ARG A 8 1.98 15.93 10.47
N THR A 9 0.84 15.71 9.83
CA THR A 9 0.40 16.51 8.69
C THR A 9 0.13 17.92 9.20
N ASN A 10 1.10 18.82 9.09
CA ASN A 10 0.80 20.23 8.91
C ASN A 10 0.23 20.36 7.49
N ARG A 11 -1.06 20.00 7.34
CA ARG A 11 -1.83 20.43 6.17
C ARG A 11 -2.05 21.93 6.34
N SER A 12 -1.18 22.72 5.73
CA SER A 12 -1.59 24.04 5.27
C SER A 12 -2.70 23.81 4.26
N SER A 13 -3.96 23.98 4.69
CA SER A 13 -5.13 23.94 3.83
C SER A 13 -4.96 24.98 2.72
N ALA A 14 -4.57 24.53 1.53
CA ALA A 14 -4.84 25.29 0.33
C ALA A 14 -6.36 25.24 0.12
N HIS A 15 -7.03 26.34 0.47
CA HIS A 15 -8.44 26.56 0.13
C HIS A 15 -8.55 26.65 -1.39
N ILE A 16 -8.89 25.53 -2.03
CA ILE A 16 -9.37 25.53 -3.42
C ILE A 16 -10.88 25.77 -3.33
N THR A 17 -11.33 26.95 -3.77
CA THR A 17 -12.76 27.28 -3.89
C THR A 17 -13.35 26.50 -5.06
N VAL A 18 -14.00 25.38 -4.78
CA VAL A 18 -14.83 24.63 -5.74
C VAL A 18 -16.31 24.93 -5.44
N ALA A 19 -17.10 25.11 -6.49
CA ALA A 19 -18.53 25.45 -6.52
C ALA A 19 -19.42 24.62 -5.55
N PRO A 20 -20.63 25.10 -5.20
CA PRO A 20 -21.34 24.62 -4.03
C PRO A 20 -21.85 23.18 -4.21
N ASP A 21 -21.48 22.38 -3.21
CA ASP A 21 -22.19 21.21 -2.66
C ASP A 21 -22.41 19.98 -3.54
N VAL A 22 -21.31 19.42 -4.06
CA VAL A 22 -21.23 17.96 -4.20
C VAL A 22 -20.43 17.44 -3.00
N THR A 23 -21.16 17.04 -1.96
CA THR A 23 -20.61 16.24 -0.86
C THR A 23 -20.20 14.88 -1.41
N VAL A 24 -18.98 14.79 -1.95
CA VAL A 24 -18.37 13.50 -2.30
C VAL A 24 -18.04 12.81 -0.98
N THR A 25 -18.89 11.88 -0.55
CA THR A 25 -18.51 10.91 0.47
C THR A 25 -17.22 10.24 0.02
N PRO A 26 -16.14 10.21 0.83
CA PRO A 26 -14.93 9.54 0.44
C PRO A 26 -15.28 8.10 0.13
N ALA A 27 -15.16 7.69 -1.13
CA ALA A 27 -15.39 6.31 -1.50
C ALA A 27 -14.53 5.43 -0.59
N THR A 28 -15.10 4.35 -0.03
CA THR A 28 -14.30 3.44 0.78
C THR A 28 -13.36 2.67 -0.15
N TYR A 29 -12.09 3.00 -0.08
CA TYR A 29 -11.03 2.32 -0.82
C TYR A 29 -9.91 1.87 0.11
N ILE A 30 -9.11 0.95 -0.42
CA ILE A 30 -7.95 0.39 0.25
C ILE A 30 -6.72 0.83 -0.52
N VAL A 31 -5.67 1.24 0.20
CA VAL A 31 -4.39 1.61 -0.38
C VAL A 31 -3.42 0.45 -0.23
N LEU A 32 -2.92 -0.08 -1.33
CA LEU A 32 -1.79 -1.00 -1.34
C LEU A 32 -0.51 -0.21 -1.67
N ALA A 33 0.39 -0.09 -0.70
CA ALA A 33 1.75 0.39 -0.90
C ALA A 33 2.69 -0.81 -0.99
N PHE A 34 3.66 -0.77 -1.89
CA PHE A 34 4.69 -1.81 -2.05
C PHE A 34 6.04 -1.16 -2.34
N ASP A 35 7.10 -1.90 -2.05
CA ASP A 35 8.49 -1.46 -2.24
C ASP A 35 9.37 -2.70 -2.40
N GLY A 36 10.30 -2.65 -3.35
CA GLY A 36 11.25 -3.69 -3.65
C GLY A 36 12.67 -3.13 -3.70
N GLY A 37 13.62 -3.83 -3.10
CA GLY A 37 15.02 -3.41 -3.09
C GLY A 37 15.96 -4.55 -3.42
N ALA A 38 16.91 -4.30 -4.31
CA ALA A 38 18.03 -5.20 -4.57
C ALA A 38 19.37 -4.47 -4.39
N ARG A 39 20.30 -5.08 -3.65
CA ARG A 39 21.68 -4.60 -3.52
C ARG A 39 22.61 -5.43 -4.38
N SER A 40 23.62 -4.78 -4.95
CA SER A 40 24.70 -5.44 -5.69
C SER A 40 25.69 -6.17 -4.77
N SER A 41 25.92 -5.65 -3.54
CA SER A 41 26.75 -6.27 -2.50
C SER A 41 26.34 -5.82 -1.09
N PRO A 42 26.13 -6.74 -0.11
CA PRO A 42 25.92 -8.17 -0.34
C PRO A 42 24.73 -8.38 -1.27
N GLN A 43 24.62 -9.56 -1.91
CA GLN A 43 23.53 -9.90 -2.84
C GLN A 43 22.19 -10.10 -2.10
N GLN A 44 21.80 -9.09 -1.34
CA GLN A 44 20.61 -9.05 -0.51
C GLN A 44 19.50 -8.34 -1.27
N ARG A 45 18.34 -8.98 -1.26
CA ARG A 45 17.15 -8.50 -1.93
C ARG A 45 15.99 -8.60 -0.95
N ALA A 46 15.04 -7.71 -1.05
CA ALA A 46 13.87 -7.72 -0.21
C ALA A 46 12.70 -7.09 -0.93
N HIS A 47 11.49 -7.49 -0.56
CA HIS A 47 10.28 -6.80 -0.94
C HIS A 47 9.36 -6.69 0.26
N ALA A 48 8.53 -5.67 0.25
CA ALA A 48 7.52 -5.44 1.27
C ALA A 48 6.25 -4.87 0.64
N CYS A 49 5.14 -5.06 1.34
CA CYS A 49 3.89 -4.41 1.02
C CYS A 49 3.08 -4.15 2.29
N CYS A 50 2.27 -3.10 2.25
CA CYS A 50 1.44 -2.62 3.34
C CYS A 50 0.07 -2.22 2.76
N VAL A 51 -1.00 -2.65 3.41
CA VAL A 51 -2.40 -2.42 3.03
C VAL A 51 -3.04 -1.52 4.08
N TRP A 52 -3.63 -0.41 3.66
CA TRP A 52 -4.22 0.61 4.52
C TRP A 52 -5.67 0.87 4.17
N SER A 53 -6.49 1.26 5.14
CA SER A 53 -7.76 1.92 4.85
C SER A 53 -7.53 3.33 4.32
N ASN A 54 -8.49 3.88 3.58
CA ASN A 54 -8.50 5.30 3.20
C ASN A 54 -8.48 6.26 4.40
N ALA A 55 -8.87 5.82 5.60
CA ALA A 55 -8.74 6.56 6.86
C ALA A 55 -7.30 6.55 7.45
N GLY A 56 -6.36 5.84 6.81
CA GLY A 56 -4.96 5.76 7.25
C GLY A 56 -4.68 4.67 8.29
N SER A 57 -5.61 3.74 8.53
CA SER A 57 -5.39 2.60 9.43
C SER A 57 -4.67 1.47 8.69
N LEU A 58 -3.60 0.93 9.27
CA LEU A 58 -2.92 -0.24 8.72
C LEU A 58 -3.79 -1.48 8.90
N LEU A 59 -4.14 -2.13 7.79
CA LEU A 59 -4.98 -3.34 7.78
C LEU A 59 -4.14 -4.62 7.74
N TRP A 60 -3.04 -4.62 6.99
CA TRP A 60 -2.16 -5.77 6.84
C TRP A 60 -0.81 -5.36 6.26
N TRP A 61 0.25 -6.15 6.51
CA TRP A 61 1.55 -5.96 5.88
C TRP A 61 2.31 -7.28 5.76
N ALA A 62 3.30 -7.31 4.87
CA ALA A 62 4.29 -8.37 4.76
C ALA A 62 5.64 -7.80 4.30
N ALA A 63 6.73 -8.40 4.78
CA ALA A 63 8.08 -8.12 4.31
C ALA A 63 8.87 -9.43 4.24
N ARG A 64 9.71 -9.58 3.21
CA ARG A 64 10.51 -10.80 3.01
C ARG A 64 11.87 -10.46 2.42
N ALA A 65 12.92 -10.99 3.04
CA ALA A 65 14.25 -11.06 2.45
C ALA A 65 14.35 -12.27 1.51
N VAL A 66 15.03 -12.08 0.38
CA VAL A 66 15.26 -13.11 -0.63
C VAL A 66 16.76 -13.23 -0.85
N TYR A 67 17.25 -14.47 -0.79
CA TYR A 67 18.64 -14.82 -1.04
C TYR A 67 18.69 -15.55 -2.38
N ASN A 68 19.62 -15.14 -3.26
CA ASN A 68 19.86 -15.66 -4.61
C ASN A 68 18.84 -15.21 -5.69
N SER A 69 19.40 -14.74 -6.83
CA SER A 69 18.77 -14.10 -8.00
C SER A 69 17.71 -13.00 -7.74
N GLY A 70 17.51 -12.11 -8.72
CA GLY A 70 16.58 -10.97 -8.61
C GLY A 70 17.22 -9.61 -8.91
N THR A 71 16.58 -8.82 -9.76
CA THR A 71 16.86 -7.41 -10.01
C THR A 71 16.01 -6.55 -9.09
N ASN A 72 16.26 -5.24 -9.06
CA ASN A 72 15.41 -4.31 -8.32
C ASN A 72 13.95 -4.41 -8.80
N ASN A 73 13.76 -4.42 -10.12
CA ASN A 73 12.44 -4.48 -10.74
C ASN A 73 11.70 -5.77 -10.40
N GLU A 74 12.39 -6.91 -10.30
CA GLU A 74 11.78 -8.16 -9.86
C GLU A 74 11.30 -8.06 -8.41
N MET A 75 12.04 -7.41 -7.51
CA MET A 75 11.60 -7.21 -6.13
C MET A 75 10.38 -6.29 -6.02
N GLU A 76 10.31 -5.24 -6.85
CA GLU A 76 9.12 -4.36 -6.92
C GLU A 76 7.87 -5.16 -7.32
N VAL A 77 8.01 -5.98 -8.37
CA VAL A 77 6.93 -6.87 -8.84
C VAL A 77 6.54 -7.88 -7.75
N HIS A 78 7.50 -8.45 -7.03
CA HIS A 78 7.20 -9.35 -5.91
C HIS A 78 6.42 -8.66 -4.79
N GLY A 79 6.76 -7.41 -4.44
CA GLY A 79 6.03 -6.60 -3.47
C GLY A 79 4.57 -6.38 -3.89
N LEU A 80 4.38 -5.95 -5.15
CA LEU A 80 3.06 -5.73 -5.73
C LEU A 80 2.21 -7.01 -5.77
N LEU A 81 2.76 -8.11 -6.31
CA LEU A 81 2.02 -9.36 -6.46
C LEU A 81 1.62 -9.95 -5.11
N ASN A 82 2.48 -9.88 -4.10
CA ASN A 82 2.16 -10.37 -2.76
C ASN A 82 0.94 -9.62 -2.18
N GLY A 83 0.95 -8.28 -2.28
CA GLY A 83 -0.18 -7.46 -1.87
C GLY A 83 -1.48 -7.78 -2.63
N LEU A 84 -1.42 -7.85 -3.96
CA LEU A 84 -2.59 -8.18 -4.78
C LEU A 84 -3.14 -9.58 -4.50
N GLN A 85 -2.28 -10.56 -4.28
CA GLN A 85 -2.70 -11.92 -3.92
C GLN A 85 -3.38 -11.95 -2.55
N ARG A 86 -2.87 -11.19 -1.57
CA ARG A 86 -3.51 -11.03 -0.26
C ARG A 86 -4.89 -10.42 -0.39
N LEU A 87 -5.02 -9.32 -1.14
CA LEU A 87 -6.30 -8.66 -1.39
C LEU A 87 -7.27 -9.60 -2.11
N ARG A 88 -6.82 -10.28 -3.17
CA ARG A 88 -7.63 -11.25 -3.89
C ARG A 88 -8.14 -12.35 -2.98
N ARG A 89 -7.33 -12.86 -2.04
CA ARG A 89 -7.77 -13.90 -1.08
C ARG A 89 -8.76 -13.35 -0.05
N GLN A 90 -8.53 -12.14 0.45
CA GLN A 90 -9.39 -11.51 1.45
C GLN A 90 -10.78 -11.16 0.90
N TYR A 91 -10.83 -10.64 -0.33
CA TYR A 91 -12.04 -10.09 -0.95
C TYR A 91 -12.59 -10.98 -2.07
N ARG A 92 -12.11 -12.22 -2.20
CA ARG A 92 -12.50 -13.15 -3.29
C ARG A 92 -14.00 -13.47 -3.33
N ASN A 93 -14.66 -13.40 -2.17
CA ASN A 93 -16.04 -13.85 -1.98
C ASN A 93 -16.96 -12.75 -1.44
N THR A 94 -16.59 -11.48 -1.54
CA THR A 94 -17.36 -10.43 -0.89
C THR A 94 -18.38 -9.78 -1.83
N SER A 95 -19.63 -10.24 -1.69
CA SER A 95 -20.85 -9.41 -1.70
C SER A 95 -20.86 -8.34 -0.57
N THR A 96 -19.70 -8.14 0.09
CA THR A 96 -19.41 -7.40 1.33
C THR A 96 -18.66 -6.11 1.07
N LEU A 97 -18.68 -5.59 -0.17
CA LEU A 97 -18.33 -4.20 -0.48
C LEU A 97 -19.52 -3.23 -0.24
N ARG A 98 -20.69 -3.73 0.17
CA ARG A 98 -21.91 -2.92 0.40
C ARG A 98 -21.99 -2.28 1.78
N SER A 99 -21.06 -2.54 2.71
CA SER A 99 -21.17 -2.07 4.10
C SER A 99 -19.93 -1.34 4.60
N LEU A 100 -19.10 -0.79 3.70
CA LEU A 100 -17.97 0.04 4.05
C LEU A 100 -18.22 1.49 3.68
#